data_AF-A0A923NIH9-F1
#
_entry.id   AF-A0A923NIH9-F1
#
_cell.length_a   1.000
_cell.length_b   1.000
_cell.length_c   1.000
_cell.angle_alpha   90.00
_cell.angle_beta   90.00
_cell.angle_gamma   90.00
#
_symmetry.space_group_name_H-M   'P 1'
#
loop_
_entity.id
_entity.type
_entity.pdbx_description
1 polymer ?
#
loop_
_entity_poly.entity_id
_entity_poly.type
_entity_poly.pdbx_seq_one_letter_code
_entity_poly.pdbx_strand_id
1 'polypeptide(L)' 'MILFICCTASFLISLKLFWDLGVFCDEFGTSPDEVCGGEFGLFMVWLRMGLLFLATIGSALALLHNREQ' A
#
# COMPACT_ATOMS: atom_id res chain seq x y z
N MET A 1 -7.06 -0.88 18.41
CA MET A 1 -6.44 0.44 18.14
C MET A 1 -5.02 0.32 17.56
N ILE A 2 -4.10 -0.42 18.20
CA ILE A 2 -2.72 -0.60 17.70
C ILE A 2 -2.66 -1.19 16.28
N LEU A 3 -3.44 -2.25 16.00
CA LEU A 3 -3.51 -2.85 14.65
C LEU A 3 -3.93 -1.84 13.58
N PHE A 4 -4.94 -1.01 13.87
CA PHE A 4 -5.41 0.02 12.97
C PHE A 4 -4.31 1.06 12.66
N ILE A 5 -3.59 1.50 13.70
CA ILE A 5 -2.48 2.47 13.55
C ILE A 5 -1.33 1.84 12.73
N CYS A 6 -0.94 0.60 13.01
CA CYS A 6 0.10 -0.11 12.25
C CYS A 6 -0.28 -0.31 10.78
N CYS A 7 -1.53 -0.73 10.50
CA CYS A 7 -2.02 -0.90 9.12
C CYS A 7 -2.05 0.43 8.38
N THR A 8 -2.60 1.47 9.01
CA THR A 8 -2.68 2.82 8.42
C THR A 8 -1.29 3.38 8.13
N ALA A 9 -0.35 3.30 9.08
CA ALA A 9 1.02 3.75 8.89
C ALA A 9 1.72 2.97 7.75
N SER A 10 1.58 1.65 7.72
CA SER A 10 2.16 0.80 6.66
C SER A 10 1.58 1.12 5.28
N PHE A 11 0.28 1.44 5.22
CA PHE A 11 -0.39 1.85 3.99
C PHE A 11 0.13 3.21 3.48
N LEU A 12 0.26 4.20 4.36
CA LEU A 12 0.80 5.53 4.02
C LEU A 12 2.25 5.45 3.54
N ILE A 13 3.08 4.66 4.21
CA ILE A 13 4.47 4.41 3.78
C ILE A 13 4.46 3.76 2.39
N SER A 14 3.64 2.74 2.17
CA SER A 14 3.54 2.08 0.85
C SER A 14 3.10 3.03 -0.27
N LEU A 15 2.19 3.96 0.03
CA LEU A 15 1.77 5.05 -0.88
C LEU A 15 2.94 5.97 -1.25
N LYS A 16 3.75 6.38 -0.27
CA LYS A 16 4.92 7.22 -0.53
C LYS A 16 5.94 6.50 -1.41
N LEU A 17 6.21 5.22 -1.17
CA LEU A 17 7.13 4.43 -2.01
C LEU A 17 6.62 4.27 -3.44
N PHE A 18 5.31 4.07 -3.62
CA PHE A 18 4.73 3.98 -4.97
C PHE A 18 4.79 5.30 -5.72
N TRP A 19 4.59 6.43 -5.04
CA TRP A 19 4.80 7.74 -5.62
C TRP A 19 6.26 7.95 -6.04
N ASP A 20 7.20 7.53 -5.19
CA ASP A 20 8.64 7.62 -5.47
C ASP A 20 9.03 6.80 -6.71
N LEU A 21 8.46 5.60 -6.84
CA LEU A 21 8.61 4.76 -8.02
C LEU A 21 8.12 5.49 -9.29
N GLY A 22 6.98 6.18 -9.21
CA GLY A 22 6.46 6.96 -10.34
C GLY A 22 7.36 8.12 -10.73
N VAL A 23 7.87 8.88 -9.76
CA VAL A 23 8.84 9.97 -10.00
C VAL A 23 10.12 9.42 -10.63
N PHE A 24 10.63 8.29 -10.13
CA PHE A 24 11.79 7.63 -10.70
C PHE A 24 11.54 7.18 -12.14
N CYS A 25 10.38 6.58 -12.43
CA CYS A 25 10.03 6.17 -13.80
C CYS A 25 9.95 7.35 -14.76
N ASP A 26 9.37 8.47 -14.31
CA ASP A 26 9.28 9.72 -15.07
C ASP A 26 10.68 10.31 -15.36
N GLU A 27 11.54 10.37 -14.33
CA GLU A 27 12.87 10.97 -14.44
C GLU A 27 13.83 10.15 -15.33
N PHE A 28 13.76 8.83 -15.25
CA PHE A 28 14.65 7.93 -16.01
C PHE A 28 14.04 7.43 -17.32
N GLY A 29 12.79 7.81 -17.64
CA GLY A 29 12.06 7.31 -18.81
C GLY A 29 11.89 5.79 -18.83
N THR A 30 11.87 5.18 -17.64
CA THR A 30 11.74 3.72 -17.45
C THR A 30 10.30 3.37 -17.14
N SER A 31 9.89 2.16 -17.50
CA SER A 31 8.56 1.69 -17.13
C SER A 31 8.58 1.11 -15.71
N PRO A 32 7.50 1.28 -14.91
CA PRO A 32 7.48 0.80 -13.53
C PRO A 32 7.57 -0.73 -13.42
N ASP A 33 7.25 -1.48 -14.47
CA ASP A 33 7.52 -2.92 -14.52
C ASP A 33 9.02 -3.21 -14.58
N GLU A 34 9.82 -2.48 -15.37
CA GLU A 34 11.27 -2.69 -15.47
C GLU A 34 11.95 -2.46 -14.11
N VAL A 35 11.55 -1.40 -13.40
CA VAL A 35 12.08 -1.05 -12.08
C VAL A 35 11.67 -2.07 -11.01
N CYS A 36 10.46 -2.63 -11.13
CA CYS A 36 9.97 -3.66 -10.21
C CYS A 36 10.49 -5.08 -10.51
N GLY A 37 11.33 -5.27 -11.53
CA GLY A 37 11.83 -6.59 -11.93
C GLY A 37 10.87 -7.39 -12.81
N GLY A 38 10.03 -6.68 -13.57
CA GLY A 38 9.03 -7.19 -14.51
C GLY A 38 7.59 -7.03 -14.01
N GLU A 39 6.63 -7.44 -14.86
CA GLU A 39 5.20 -7.35 -14.56
C GLU A 39 4.79 -8.06 -13.27
N PHE A 40 5.47 -9.16 -12.92
CA PHE A 40 5.21 -9.89 -11.68
C PHE A 40 5.57 -9.07 -10.43
N GLY A 41 6.69 -8.34 -10.46
CA GLY A 41 7.08 -7.46 -9.37
C GLY A 41 6.14 -6.27 -9.23
N LEU A 42 5.71 -5.69 -10.36
CA LEU A 42 4.71 -4.64 -10.37
C LEU A 42 3.36 -5.13 -9.80
N PHE A 43 2.94 -6.35 -10.19
CA PHE A 43 1.76 -6.99 -9.64
C PHE A 43 1.86 -7.20 -8.13
N MET A 44 3.02 -7.62 -7.61
CA MET A 44 3.24 -7.74 -6.16
C MET A 44 3.11 -6.40 -5.43
N VAL A 45 3.59 -5.30 -6.00
CA VAL A 45 3.44 -3.96 -5.42
C VAL A 45 1.96 -3.56 -5.35
N TRP A 46 1.21 -3.78 -6.42
CA TRP A 46 -0.24 -3.55 -6.46
C TRP A 46 -1.00 -4.43 -5.46
N LEU A 47 -0.67 -5.72 -5.40
CA LEU A 47 -1.28 -6.68 -4.47
C LEU A 47 -0.99 -6.29 -3.01
N ARG A 48 0.24 -5.87 -2.70
CA ARG A 48 0.61 -5.35 -1.37
C ARG A 48 -0.22 -4.13 -1.00
N MET A 49 -0.38 -3.16 -1.90
CA MET A 49 -1.24 -2.00 -1.67
C MET A 49 -2.70 -2.38 -1.42
N GLY A 50 -3.25 -3.27 -2.26
CA GLY A 50 -4.62 -3.74 -2.13
C GLY A 50 -4.87 -4.43 -0.79
N LEU A 51 -3.98 -5.33 -0.39
CA LEU A 51 -4.07 -6.02 0.92
C LEU A 51 -3.99 -5.04 2.10
N LEU A 52 -3.07 -4.06 2.05
CA LEU A 52 -2.96 -3.05 3.10
C LEU A 52 -4.19 -2.15 3.18
N PHE A 53 -4.79 -1.80 2.04
CA PHE A 53 -6.03 -1.05 1.99
C PHE A 53 -7.18 -1.83 2.64
N LEU A 54 -7.36 -3.09 2.25
CA LEU A 54 -8.38 -3.97 2.83
C LEU A 54 -8.15 -4.20 4.33
N ALA A 55 -6.89 -4.41 4.76
CA ALA A 55 -6.54 -4.57 6.16
C ALA A 55 -6.82 -3.30 6.98
N THR A 56 -6.58 -2.12 6.40
CA THR A 56 -6.86 -0.83 7.04
C THR A 56 -8.37 -0.63 7.21
N ILE A 57 -9.17 -0.88 6.18
CA ILE A 57 -10.64 -0.82 6.24
C ILE A 57 -11.18 -1.85 7.23
N GLY A 58 -10.73 -3.10 7.13
CA GLY A 58 -11.16 -4.18 8.02
C GLY A 58 -10.85 -3.86 9.48
N SER A 59 -9.65 -3.33 9.76
CA SER A 59 -9.31 -2.88 11.11
C SER A 59 -10.09 -1.65 11.56
N ALA A 60 -10.49 -0.75 10.67
CA ALA A 60 -11.34 0.40 11.00
C ALA A 60 -12.75 -0.05 11.38
N LEU A 61 -13.35 -0.92 10.57
CA LEU A 61 -14.68 -1.50 10.83
C LEU A 61 -14.69 -2.31 12.12
N ALA A 62 -13.68 -3.14 12.35
CA ALA A 62 -13.54 -3.88 13.61
C ALA A 62 -13.39 -2.93 14.82
N LEU A 63 -12.70 -1.81 14.67
CA LEU A 63 -12.58 -0.81 15.74
C LEU A 63 -13.91 -0.13 16.03
N LEU A 64 -14.69 0.21 15.00
CA LEU A 64 -16.03 0.81 15.16
C LEU A 64 -17.01 -0.17 15.79
N HIS A 65 -17.01 -1.43 15.34
CA HIS A 65 -17.87 -2.47 15.92
C HIS A 65 -17.61 -2.68 17.42
N ASN A 66 -16.35 -2.73 17.84
CA ASN A 66 -15.97 -2.86 19.25
C ASN A 66 -16.28 -1.60 20.10
N ARG A 67 -16.67 -0.48 19.49
CA ARG A 67 -17.07 0.74 20.21
C ARG A 67 -18.57 0.78 20.51
N GLU A 68 -19.37 -0.03 19.83
CA GLU A 68 -20.83 -0.09 20.02
C GLU A 68 -21.26 -1.15 21.06
N GLN A 69 -20.34 -2.01 21.51
CA GLN A 69 -20.52 -2.91 22.66
C GLN A 69 -19.95 -2.29 23.94
#